data_AF-A0A4T3F452-F1
#
_entry.id   AF-A0A4T3F452-F1
#
_cell.length_a   1.000
_cell.length_b   1.000
_cell.length_c   1.000
_cell.angle_alpha   90.00
_cell.angle_beta   90.00
_cell.angle_gamma   90.00
#
_symmetry.space_group_name_H-M   'P 1'
#
loop_
_entity.id
_entity.type
_entity.pdbx_description
1 polymer ?
#
loop_
_entity_poly.entity_id
_entity_poly.type
_entity_poly.pdbx_seq_one_letter_code
_entity_poly.pdbx_strand_id
1 'polypeptide(L)'
;MTKDIKGPRLDRRGFMGASTLGTGAALVGLGAASSAFAQPGTANPAAGAPQVDFPEDPRMFGGSGTNRTEMDLRDCEVEGAWPKDLNGAFYRVGPDPQYPKAPEHVGDIPFDGEGHVSMFRIKDGHVDYKTRYAKNARWKAQAEARRSLYGMYRNPTTNDPSVEGLNQGTANTQLFTHHGKLLVFKEDSPPVAMDPLTLETTDPEYTFGGKLESKTHTAHPKIDPYTGEFISFGYEANGFLSKDVNVFTADKDGEITWSVTVEAPYAGMMHDFCVTQDYVVLYLVNMVADPDRIAAGGVHFSYDSKTPCYMGILRRGGDGTDIRWLTGPNLFCTHVMGGWNDGTKITVDMDGGEGNQFPFFPSLHEPWDPVKGTGYLRRFTVDLADGGNTYQAETIFPELTGVLARQDDRFHTLPYRWGFLQVTGPNGGWGIVDHQTGTSKIARVEGYSLSEMCFVPRTPDAPEGDGYLIGLGSSQAENGRSNLFLFDLADIESGPRAWVKMPYACVGQVHGWWADAEAIGAA
;
A
#
# COMPACT_ATOMS: atom_id res chain seq x y z
N MET A 1 -39.62 16.73 21.25
CA MET A 1 -38.81 17.95 21.44
C MET A 1 -37.35 17.55 21.37
N THR A 2 -36.79 17.71 20.19
CA THR A 2 -35.40 17.46 19.81
C THR A 2 -34.46 18.47 20.47
N LYS A 3 -33.33 18.00 21.01
CA LYS A 3 -32.20 18.86 21.37
C LYS A 3 -30.99 18.42 20.56
N ASP A 4 -30.64 19.27 19.60
CA ASP A 4 -29.42 19.20 18.80
C ASP A 4 -28.19 19.30 19.70
N ILE A 5 -27.31 18.31 19.63
CA ILE A 5 -25.95 18.39 20.18
C ILE A 5 -25.02 18.63 18.99
N LYS A 6 -24.55 19.88 18.86
CA LYS A 6 -23.51 20.27 17.88
C LYS A 6 -22.14 19.88 18.43
N GLY A 7 -21.41 19.06 17.68
CA GLY A 7 -19.98 18.80 17.92
C GLY A 7 -19.09 20.02 17.64
N PRO A 8 -17.82 20.01 18.09
CA PRO A 8 -16.95 21.18 18.07
C PRO A 8 -16.53 21.55 16.64
N ARG A 9 -16.63 22.84 16.32
CA ARG A 9 -16.08 23.45 15.10
C ARG A 9 -14.61 23.81 15.34
N LEU A 10 -13.73 23.36 14.47
CA LEU A 10 -12.35 23.85 14.37
C LEU A 10 -12.35 25.23 13.71
N ASP A 11 -11.85 26.22 14.44
CA ASP A 11 -11.77 27.62 14.00
C ASP A 11 -10.55 27.82 13.09
N ARG A 12 -10.81 28.32 11.87
CA ARG A 12 -9.79 28.76 10.91
C ARG A 12 -9.66 30.28 11.05
N ARG A 13 -8.48 30.71 11.52
CA ARG A 13 -7.87 32.06 11.43
C ARG A 13 -7.79 32.81 12.76
N GLY A 14 -6.58 32.85 13.31
CA GLY A 14 -6.20 33.78 14.35
C GLY A 14 -4.71 34.10 14.31
N PHE A 15 -4.23 34.81 13.29
CA PHE A 15 -3.06 35.69 13.44
C PHE A 15 -2.90 36.68 12.28
N MET A 16 -3.47 37.89 12.42
CA MET A 16 -2.94 39.12 11.81
C MET A 16 -3.39 40.33 12.65
N GLY A 17 -2.43 41.05 13.20
CA GLY A 17 -2.53 42.45 13.64
C GLY A 17 -1.21 43.12 13.27
N ALA A 18 -1.11 44.40 12.91
CA ALA A 18 -2.05 45.50 13.00
C ALA A 18 -1.53 46.69 12.16
N SER A 19 -2.33 47.77 12.18
CA SER A 19 -1.98 49.18 11.87
C SER A 19 -2.15 49.63 10.42
N THR A 20 -2.69 50.79 10.03
CA THR A 20 -3.71 51.76 10.53
C THR A 20 -3.73 52.90 9.48
N LEU A 21 -4.81 53.72 9.49
CA LEU A 21 -5.02 55.01 8.78
C LEU A 21 -5.54 54.90 7.33
N GLY A 22 -6.55 55.64 6.88
CA GLY A 22 -7.35 56.68 7.50
C GLY A 22 -8.41 57.21 6.51
N THR A 23 -9.56 57.62 7.06
CA THR A 23 -10.43 58.76 6.68
C THR A 23 -10.56 59.25 5.23
N GLY A 24 -11.81 59.43 4.79
CA GLY A 24 -12.16 60.60 3.95
C GLY A 24 -13.30 60.37 2.96
N ALA A 25 -14.37 61.17 3.07
CA ALA A 25 -15.64 60.99 2.39
C ALA A 25 -15.84 61.92 1.16
N ALA A 26 -16.72 61.45 0.26
CA ALA A 26 -17.82 62.18 -0.41
C ALA A 26 -17.65 62.91 -1.78
N LEU A 27 -18.68 62.66 -2.61
CA LEU A 27 -19.46 63.54 -3.53
C LEU A 27 -19.12 63.68 -5.03
N VAL A 28 -19.93 62.95 -5.82
CA VAL A 28 -20.81 63.32 -6.98
C VAL A 28 -20.35 64.41 -7.98
N GLY A 29 -20.39 64.04 -9.27
CA GLY A 29 -20.54 64.98 -10.40
C GLY A 29 -20.78 64.27 -11.74
N LEU A 30 -21.99 64.40 -12.29
CA LEU A 30 -22.40 63.92 -13.61
C LEU A 30 -21.75 64.71 -14.76
N GLY A 31 -21.40 64.02 -15.85
CA GLY A 31 -21.09 64.63 -17.14
C GLY A 31 -21.22 63.59 -18.26
N ALA A 32 -22.36 63.60 -18.95
CA ALA A 32 -22.57 62.82 -20.16
C ALA A 32 -21.96 63.55 -21.37
N ALA A 33 -21.12 62.87 -22.15
CA ALA A 33 -20.78 63.25 -23.51
C ALA A 33 -20.68 61.99 -24.38
N SER A 34 -21.29 62.12 -25.55
CA SER A 34 -21.66 61.12 -26.54
C SER A 34 -20.53 60.64 -27.45
N SER A 35 -20.66 59.38 -27.90
CA SER A 35 -20.56 58.91 -29.31
C SER A 35 -19.50 57.82 -29.59
N ALA A 36 -20.03 56.75 -30.20
CA ALA A 36 -19.43 55.96 -31.29
C ALA A 36 -18.41 54.83 -30.97
N PHE A 37 -18.91 53.60 -31.17
CA PHE A 37 -18.26 52.41 -31.74
C PHE A 37 -16.95 51.90 -31.14
N ALA A 38 -17.08 50.86 -30.31
CA ALA A 38 -16.29 49.64 -30.46
C ALA A 38 -17.07 48.48 -29.83
N GLN A 39 -17.33 47.41 -30.58
CA GLN A 39 -17.66 46.14 -29.95
C GLN A 39 -16.46 45.74 -29.07
N PRO A 40 -16.65 45.41 -27.78
CA PRO A 40 -15.62 44.68 -27.08
C PRO A 40 -15.64 43.28 -27.69
N GLY A 41 -14.73 43.03 -28.63
CA GLY A 41 -14.23 41.69 -28.81
C GLY A 41 -13.76 41.24 -27.44
N THR A 42 -14.49 40.30 -26.84
CA THR A 42 -14.03 39.57 -25.68
C THR A 42 -12.87 38.70 -26.17
N ALA A 43 -11.70 39.33 -26.32
CA ALA A 43 -10.46 38.61 -26.24
C ALA A 43 -10.51 37.92 -24.88
N ASN A 44 -10.81 36.62 -24.90
CA ASN A 44 -10.49 35.75 -23.78
C ASN A 44 -9.05 36.11 -23.42
N PRO A 45 -8.73 36.54 -22.19
CA PRO A 45 -7.34 36.70 -21.81
C PRO A 45 -6.67 35.39 -22.18
N ALA A 46 -5.67 35.45 -23.06
CA ALA A 46 -4.99 34.26 -23.58
C ALA A 46 -4.70 33.38 -22.37
N ALA A 47 -5.34 32.21 -22.30
CA ALA A 47 -5.17 31.31 -21.18
C ALA A 47 -3.66 31.12 -21.03
N GLY A 48 -3.12 31.44 -19.85
CA GLY A 48 -1.71 31.23 -19.57
C GLY A 48 -1.33 29.79 -19.89
N ALA A 49 -0.05 29.55 -20.20
CA ALA A 49 0.42 28.18 -20.37
C ALA A 49 0.02 27.33 -19.15
N PRO A 50 -0.44 26.09 -19.34
CA PRO A 50 -0.85 25.23 -18.22
C PRO A 50 0.31 25.07 -17.22
N GLN A 51 0.01 25.30 -15.95
CA GLN A 51 0.96 25.21 -14.83
C GLN A 51 0.76 23.90 -14.07
N VAL A 52 1.82 23.44 -13.40
CA VAL A 52 1.78 22.25 -12.55
C VAL A 52 1.67 22.72 -11.10
N ASP A 53 0.44 22.96 -10.67
CA ASP A 53 0.13 23.48 -9.34
C ASP A 53 -0.51 22.40 -8.49
N PHE A 54 0.26 21.86 -7.54
CA PHE A 54 -0.27 20.94 -6.55
C PHE A 54 -1.12 21.70 -5.52
N PRO A 55 -2.19 21.09 -5.00
CA PRO A 55 -2.93 21.67 -3.88
C PRO A 55 -2.01 21.79 -2.66
N GLU A 56 -2.39 22.64 -1.71
CA GLU A 56 -1.64 22.86 -0.47
C GLU A 56 -1.34 21.56 0.28
N ASP A 57 -2.23 20.57 0.18
CA ASP A 57 -2.02 19.23 0.73
C ASP A 57 -2.17 18.14 -0.35
N PRO A 58 -1.06 17.72 -0.99
CA PRO A 58 -1.11 16.67 -2.01
C PRO A 58 -1.19 15.26 -1.42
N ARG A 59 -1.14 15.09 -0.08
CA ARG A 59 -1.23 13.78 0.59
C ARG A 59 -2.58 13.11 0.36
N MET A 60 -3.60 13.90 0.01
CA MET A 60 -4.92 13.40 -0.35
C MET A 60 -4.89 12.38 -1.50
N PHE A 61 -3.92 12.46 -2.42
CA PHE A 61 -3.73 11.48 -3.48
C PHE A 61 -2.30 10.95 -3.63
N GLY A 62 -1.38 11.45 -2.80
CA GLY A 62 0.04 11.06 -2.78
C GLY A 62 0.54 10.47 -1.48
N GLY A 63 -0.33 10.12 -0.53
CA GLY A 63 0.09 9.48 0.72
C GLY A 63 1.00 10.36 1.57
N SER A 64 2.31 10.18 1.41
CA SER A 64 3.34 10.98 2.08
C SER A 64 3.62 12.33 1.42
N GLY A 65 2.97 12.64 0.29
CA GLY A 65 3.10 13.91 -0.43
C GLY A 65 3.75 13.73 -1.80
N THR A 66 4.41 14.77 -2.31
CA THR A 66 5.04 14.75 -3.64
C THR A 66 6.55 14.87 -3.51
N ASN A 67 7.30 13.93 -4.09
CA ASN A 67 8.76 13.98 -4.17
C ASN A 67 9.22 14.14 -5.63
N ARG A 68 8.72 13.28 -6.52
CA ARG A 68 8.87 13.29 -7.98
C ARG A 68 10.30 13.22 -8.52
N THR A 69 11.29 13.06 -7.64
CA THR A 69 12.70 13.12 -8.02
C THR A 69 13.26 11.71 -8.23
N GLU A 70 13.70 11.41 -9.45
CA GLU A 70 14.50 10.21 -9.76
C GLU A 70 15.99 10.52 -9.56
N MET A 71 16.72 9.72 -8.78
CA MET A 71 18.13 10.03 -8.45
C MET A 71 18.97 8.79 -8.13
N ASP A 72 20.29 9.03 -8.05
CA ASP A 72 21.33 8.09 -7.65
C ASP A 72 22.21 8.77 -6.60
N LEU A 73 22.43 8.11 -5.48
CA LEU A 73 23.35 8.53 -4.43
C LEU A 73 24.25 7.35 -4.09
N ARG A 74 25.56 7.53 -4.28
CA ARG A 74 26.57 6.51 -3.97
C ARG A 74 27.17 6.77 -2.61
N ASP A 75 27.57 5.68 -1.94
CA ASP A 75 28.27 5.73 -0.66
C ASP A 75 27.57 6.65 0.36
N CYS A 76 26.31 6.34 0.66
CA CYS A 76 25.53 7.08 1.63
C CYS A 76 26.23 7.11 3.00
N GLU A 77 25.99 8.18 3.77
CA GLU A 77 26.56 8.35 5.11
C GLU A 77 25.99 7.28 6.06
N VAL A 78 26.85 6.39 6.56
CA VAL A 78 26.50 5.33 7.51
C VAL A 78 27.01 5.68 8.91
N GLU A 79 26.14 5.54 9.91
CA GLU A 79 26.47 5.62 11.33
C GLU A 79 26.20 4.27 12.02
N GLY A 80 26.96 3.96 13.07
CA GLY A 80 26.88 2.68 13.77
C GLY A 80 27.67 1.55 13.10
N ALA A 81 27.34 0.30 13.43
CA ALA A 81 28.11 -0.88 13.04
C ALA A 81 27.34 -1.74 12.02
N TRP A 82 27.38 -1.34 10.75
CA TRP A 82 26.74 -2.07 9.66
C TRP A 82 27.37 -3.47 9.48
N PRO A 83 26.58 -4.57 9.40
CA PRO A 83 27.12 -5.91 9.19
C PRO A 83 27.82 -6.03 7.83
N LYS A 84 29.07 -6.48 7.81
CA LYS A 84 29.88 -6.57 6.58
C LYS A 84 29.45 -7.69 5.65
N ASP A 85 28.84 -8.72 6.22
CA ASP A 85 28.31 -9.91 5.57
C ASP A 85 26.94 -9.70 4.94
N LEU A 86 26.27 -8.57 5.25
CA LEU A 86 24.99 -8.26 4.63
C LEU A 86 25.20 -7.81 3.17
N ASN A 87 24.69 -8.62 2.23
CA ASN A 87 24.84 -8.39 0.80
C ASN A 87 23.51 -8.60 0.08
N GLY A 88 22.85 -7.50 -0.25
CA GLY A 88 21.55 -7.52 -0.92
C GLY A 88 21.01 -6.12 -1.16
N ALA A 89 19.71 -5.99 -1.32
CA ALA A 89 19.03 -4.71 -1.47
C ALA A 89 17.70 -4.67 -0.72
N PHE A 90 17.45 -3.54 -0.05
CA PHE A 90 16.13 -3.20 0.47
C PHE A 90 15.42 -2.31 -0.54
N TYR A 91 14.28 -2.80 -1.02
CA TYR A 91 13.39 -2.12 -1.96
C TYR A 91 12.14 -1.64 -1.24
N ARG A 92 11.52 -0.60 -1.78
CA ARG A 92 10.24 -0.11 -1.29
C ARG A 92 9.55 0.75 -2.34
N VAL A 93 8.23 0.85 -2.24
CA VAL A 93 7.42 1.63 -3.19
C VAL A 93 6.29 2.34 -2.44
N GLY A 94 5.85 3.47 -2.98
CA GLY A 94 4.60 4.09 -2.57
C GLY A 94 4.09 5.10 -3.60
N PRO A 95 2.92 5.70 -3.35
CA PRO A 95 2.32 6.70 -4.22
C PRO A 95 3.15 7.98 -4.21
N ASP A 96 3.45 8.51 -5.40
CA ASP A 96 4.08 9.81 -5.60
C ASP A 96 3.52 10.45 -6.89
N PRO A 97 2.48 11.28 -6.79
CA PRO A 97 1.77 11.78 -7.95
C PRO A 97 2.66 12.54 -8.93
N GLN A 98 2.64 12.13 -10.19
CA GLN A 98 3.41 12.75 -11.27
C GLN A 98 2.90 14.16 -11.59
N TYR A 99 1.59 14.36 -11.50
CA TYR A 99 0.88 15.61 -11.77
C TYR A 99 -0.27 15.82 -10.77
N PRO A 100 -0.73 17.07 -10.56
CA PRO A 100 -1.92 17.33 -9.79
C PRO A 100 -3.17 16.78 -10.51
N LYS A 101 -4.14 16.34 -9.71
CA LYS A 101 -5.48 15.98 -10.17
C LYS A 101 -6.25 17.22 -10.62
N ALA A 102 -7.24 17.03 -11.49
CA ALA A 102 -8.18 18.09 -11.85
C ALA A 102 -8.94 18.60 -10.61
N PRO A 103 -9.38 19.88 -10.56
CA PRO A 103 -10.06 20.47 -9.40
C PRO A 103 -11.23 19.66 -8.83
N GLU A 104 -11.97 18.96 -9.70
CA GLU A 104 -13.10 18.09 -9.36
C GLU A 104 -12.67 16.75 -8.71
N HIS A 105 -11.39 16.37 -8.81
CA HIS A 105 -10.83 15.12 -8.28
C HIS A 105 -9.81 15.35 -7.16
N VAL A 106 -9.70 16.56 -6.62
CA VAL A 106 -8.78 16.86 -5.51
C VAL A 106 -9.12 16.12 -4.21
N GLY A 107 -10.32 15.57 -4.11
CA GLY A 107 -10.81 14.77 -2.97
C GLY A 107 -10.62 13.25 -3.14
N ASP A 108 -9.71 12.82 -4.03
CA ASP A 108 -9.35 11.42 -4.21
C ASP A 108 -8.65 10.83 -2.95
N ILE A 109 -8.22 9.57 -3.02
CA ILE A 109 -7.61 8.85 -1.89
C ILE A 109 -6.08 8.80 -1.95
N PRO A 110 -5.39 8.68 -0.81
CA PRO A 110 -3.93 8.73 -0.74
C PRO A 110 -3.18 7.67 -1.56
N PHE A 111 -3.88 6.65 -2.05
CA PHE A 111 -3.35 5.51 -2.79
C PHE A 111 -3.43 5.61 -4.32
N ASP A 112 -3.79 6.77 -4.90
CA ASP A 112 -3.90 6.94 -6.36
C ASP A 112 -2.68 7.62 -7.04
N GLY A 113 -1.60 7.90 -6.32
CA GLY A 113 -0.35 8.42 -6.91
C GLY A 113 0.47 7.35 -7.64
N GLU A 114 1.27 7.75 -8.63
CA GLU A 114 2.12 6.81 -9.39
C GLU A 114 3.19 6.14 -8.51
N GLY A 115 3.50 4.89 -8.80
CA GLY A 115 4.46 4.10 -8.05
C GLY A 115 5.89 4.59 -8.23
N HIS A 116 6.49 5.00 -7.13
CA HIS A 116 7.86 5.47 -7.12
C HIS A 116 8.70 4.58 -6.19
N VAL A 117 9.58 3.81 -6.84
CA VAL A 117 10.39 2.75 -6.24
C VAL A 117 11.71 3.33 -5.76
N SER A 118 12.11 2.97 -4.55
CA SER A 118 13.44 3.25 -4.02
C SER A 118 14.17 1.95 -3.66
N MET A 119 15.49 1.93 -3.87
CA MET A 119 16.39 0.82 -3.56
C MET A 119 17.56 1.33 -2.71
N PHE A 120 17.90 0.57 -1.67
CA PHE A 120 19.13 0.67 -0.91
C PHE A 120 19.97 -0.59 -1.16
N ARG A 121 20.98 -0.50 -2.04
CA ARG A 121 21.89 -1.61 -2.34
C ARG A 121 22.99 -1.63 -1.30
N ILE A 122 23.14 -2.75 -0.60
CA ILE A 122 24.02 -2.90 0.57
C ILE A 122 25.07 -3.97 0.29
N LYS A 123 26.36 -3.61 0.30
CA LYS A 123 27.46 -4.55 0.07
C LYS A 123 28.72 -4.09 0.79
N ASP A 124 29.40 -5.01 1.48
CA ASP A 124 30.69 -4.76 2.15
C ASP A 124 30.65 -3.56 3.14
N GLY A 125 29.47 -3.28 3.73
CA GLY A 125 29.23 -2.13 4.61
C GLY A 125 28.96 -0.80 3.90
N HIS A 126 28.96 -0.78 2.56
CA HIS A 126 28.55 0.37 1.75
C HIS A 126 27.07 0.30 1.42
N VAL A 127 26.42 1.47 1.37
CA VAL A 127 25.02 1.59 0.96
C VAL A 127 24.87 2.61 -0.16
N ASP A 128 24.34 2.18 -1.29
CA ASP A 128 23.95 3.04 -2.40
C ASP A 128 22.43 3.19 -2.44
N TYR A 129 21.95 4.39 -2.74
CA TYR A 129 20.53 4.69 -2.90
C TYR A 129 20.18 5.02 -4.36
N LYS A 130 19.06 4.49 -4.85
CA LYS A 130 18.51 4.80 -6.16
C LYS A 130 16.99 4.87 -6.09
N THR A 131 16.37 5.76 -6.85
CA THR A 131 14.91 5.83 -6.94
C THR A 131 14.43 6.14 -8.36
N ARG A 132 13.37 5.44 -8.81
CA ARG A 132 12.77 5.54 -10.15
C ARG A 132 11.26 5.32 -10.11
N TYR A 133 10.53 5.95 -11.03
CA TYR A 133 9.13 5.62 -11.25
C TYR A 133 8.98 4.25 -11.93
N ALA A 134 7.92 3.51 -11.56
CA ALA A 134 7.44 2.39 -12.34
C ALA A 134 6.65 2.91 -13.56
N LYS A 135 7.32 2.98 -14.73
CA LYS A 135 6.83 3.69 -15.93
C LYS A 135 5.85 2.84 -16.75
N ASN A 136 4.66 2.62 -16.20
CA ASN A 136 3.56 1.91 -16.86
C ASN A 136 2.78 2.79 -17.87
N ALA A 137 1.70 2.25 -18.44
CA ALA A 137 0.86 2.95 -19.43
C ALA A 137 0.33 4.28 -18.90
N ARG A 138 -0.20 4.30 -17.66
CA ARG A 138 -0.68 5.52 -16.99
C ARG A 138 0.39 6.60 -16.90
N TRP A 139 1.55 6.25 -16.35
CA TRP A 139 2.66 7.20 -16.19
C TRP A 139 3.11 7.77 -17.56
N LYS A 140 3.21 6.92 -18.58
CA LYS A 140 3.63 7.31 -19.93
C LYS A 140 2.64 8.25 -20.60
N ALA A 141 1.34 7.95 -20.53
CA ALA A 141 0.30 8.79 -21.12
C ALA A 141 0.27 10.18 -20.48
N GLN A 142 0.37 10.25 -19.14
CA GLN A 142 0.42 11.52 -18.42
C GLN A 142 1.71 12.31 -18.69
N ALA A 143 2.86 11.62 -18.81
CA ALA A 143 4.13 12.27 -19.16
C ALA A 143 4.05 12.97 -20.52
N GLU A 144 3.44 12.31 -21.51
CA GLU A 144 3.24 12.86 -22.86
C GLU A 144 2.28 14.06 -22.83
N ALA A 145 1.15 13.92 -22.13
CA ALA A 145 0.15 14.98 -22.01
C ALA A 145 0.57 16.14 -21.08
N ARG A 146 1.59 15.93 -20.24
CA ARG A 146 2.06 16.83 -19.19
C ARG A 146 0.98 17.27 -18.18
N ARG A 147 0.05 16.38 -17.88
CA ARG A 147 -1.05 16.56 -16.92
C ARG A 147 -1.60 15.22 -16.44
N SER A 148 -2.36 15.22 -15.35
CA SER A 148 -3.15 14.04 -14.96
C SER A 148 -4.21 13.73 -16.02
N LEU A 149 -4.34 12.45 -16.38
CA LEU A 149 -5.35 11.93 -17.32
C LEU A 149 -6.35 10.99 -16.62
N TYR A 150 -6.02 10.54 -15.41
CA TYR A 150 -6.83 9.60 -14.64
C TYR A 150 -7.56 10.33 -13.52
N GLY A 151 -8.84 9.98 -13.33
CA GLY A 151 -9.76 10.61 -12.40
C GLY A 151 -9.71 10.01 -11.00
N MET A 152 -10.85 9.69 -10.41
CA MET A 152 -10.96 9.13 -9.05
C MET A 152 -10.46 7.68 -8.98
N TYR A 153 -9.94 7.28 -7.82
CA TYR A 153 -9.38 5.95 -7.58
C TYR A 153 -10.28 4.81 -8.06
N ARG A 154 -9.72 4.00 -8.96
CA ARG A 154 -10.38 2.86 -9.62
C ARG A 154 -11.72 3.21 -10.28
N ASN A 155 -11.95 4.46 -10.71
CA ASN A 155 -13.16 4.83 -11.43
C ASN A 155 -12.87 5.21 -12.89
N PRO A 156 -12.94 4.26 -13.84
CA PRO A 156 -12.64 4.54 -15.24
C PRO A 156 -13.61 5.54 -15.89
N THR A 157 -14.80 5.74 -15.33
CA THR A 157 -15.79 6.72 -15.87
C THR A 157 -15.36 8.18 -15.66
N THR A 158 -14.35 8.41 -14.82
CA THR A 158 -13.80 9.74 -14.52
C THR A 158 -12.47 10.01 -15.24
N ASN A 159 -11.98 9.06 -16.04
CA ASN A 159 -10.76 9.22 -16.79
C ASN A 159 -10.99 10.08 -18.04
N ASP A 160 -9.93 10.72 -18.52
CA ASP A 160 -9.92 11.41 -19.81
C ASP A 160 -10.19 10.40 -20.94
N PRO A 161 -11.08 10.69 -21.91
CA PRO A 161 -11.37 9.76 -23.01
C PRO A 161 -10.13 9.33 -23.82
N SER A 162 -9.05 10.13 -23.81
CA SER A 162 -7.81 9.79 -24.52
C SER A 162 -7.05 8.59 -23.94
N VAL A 163 -7.38 8.13 -22.72
CA VAL A 163 -6.77 6.95 -22.09
C VAL A 163 -7.71 5.74 -22.06
N GLU A 164 -8.81 5.77 -22.81
CA GLU A 164 -9.70 4.62 -22.94
C GLU A 164 -8.93 3.37 -23.42
N GLY A 165 -9.14 2.24 -22.74
CA GLY A 165 -8.47 0.97 -23.03
C GLY A 165 -7.02 0.87 -22.53
N LEU A 166 -6.43 1.94 -22.00
CA LEU A 166 -5.16 1.86 -21.30
C LEU A 166 -5.37 1.39 -19.87
N ASN A 167 -4.40 0.62 -19.39
CA ASN A 167 -4.36 0.22 -18.00
C ASN A 167 -4.22 1.45 -17.06
N GLN A 168 -5.03 1.50 -16.00
CA GLN A 168 -5.09 2.60 -15.04
C GLN A 168 -4.21 2.42 -13.80
N GLY A 169 -3.60 1.24 -13.64
CA GLY A 169 -2.79 0.91 -12.47
C GLY A 169 -1.71 1.92 -12.19
N THR A 170 -1.34 2.03 -10.93
CA THR A 170 -0.29 2.96 -10.47
C THR A 170 1.03 2.26 -10.15
N ALA A 171 1.02 0.92 -9.97
CA ALA A 171 2.15 0.13 -9.51
C ALA A 171 2.82 0.69 -8.23
N ASN A 172 2.01 1.04 -7.23
CA ASN A 172 2.45 1.83 -6.07
C ASN A 172 2.37 1.11 -4.71
N THR A 173 1.97 -0.15 -4.68
CA THR A 173 1.55 -0.81 -3.42
C THR A 173 2.68 -1.63 -2.82
N GLN A 174 3.21 -2.60 -3.55
CA GLN A 174 4.19 -3.56 -3.06
C GLN A 174 5.16 -3.95 -4.18
N LEU A 175 6.29 -4.56 -3.83
CA LEU A 175 7.24 -5.08 -4.82
C LEU A 175 7.90 -6.38 -4.35
N PHE A 176 8.28 -7.23 -5.31
CA PHE A 176 8.93 -8.52 -5.04
C PHE A 176 9.94 -8.85 -6.13
N THR A 177 11.00 -9.56 -5.76
CA THR A 177 11.92 -10.16 -6.72
C THR A 177 11.44 -11.54 -7.16
N HIS A 178 11.24 -11.75 -8.45
CA HIS A 178 10.88 -13.04 -9.02
C HIS A 178 11.41 -13.15 -10.44
N HIS A 179 11.95 -14.33 -10.80
CA HIS A 179 12.50 -14.58 -12.14
C HIS A 179 13.49 -13.50 -12.63
N GLY A 180 14.41 -13.07 -11.76
CA GLY A 180 15.41 -12.03 -12.07
C GLY A 180 14.84 -10.63 -12.34
N LYS A 181 13.57 -10.40 -12.02
CA LYS A 181 12.87 -9.12 -12.17
C LYS A 181 12.48 -8.58 -10.80
N LEU A 182 12.42 -7.26 -10.68
CA LEU A 182 11.68 -6.59 -9.62
C LEU A 182 10.26 -6.32 -10.14
N LEU A 183 9.27 -7.07 -9.66
CA LEU A 183 7.87 -6.87 -9.98
C LEU A 183 7.26 -5.86 -9.01
N VAL A 184 6.55 -4.87 -9.53
CA VAL A 184 5.93 -3.78 -8.75
C VAL A 184 4.43 -3.79 -8.97
N PHE A 185 3.69 -3.93 -7.88
CA PHE A 185 2.29 -4.33 -7.93
C PHE A 185 1.32 -3.19 -7.60
N LYS A 186 0.16 -3.28 -8.22
CA LYS A 186 -1.07 -2.60 -7.82
C LYS A 186 -2.24 -3.53 -8.09
N GLU A 187 -3.14 -3.64 -7.14
CA GLU A 187 -4.19 -4.67 -7.08
C GLU A 187 -5.19 -4.69 -8.24
N ASP A 188 -5.26 -3.62 -9.03
CA ASP A 188 -6.22 -3.45 -10.13
C ASP A 188 -5.62 -3.74 -11.51
N SER A 189 -4.39 -4.27 -11.56
CA SER A 189 -3.59 -4.36 -12.79
C SER A 189 -2.57 -5.50 -12.73
N PRO A 190 -2.04 -5.98 -13.87
CA PRO A 190 -0.81 -6.78 -13.87
C PRO A 190 0.38 -5.96 -13.32
N PRO A 191 1.41 -6.61 -12.76
CA PRO A 191 2.59 -5.91 -12.24
C PRO A 191 3.39 -5.21 -13.33
N VAL A 192 4.18 -4.23 -12.93
CA VAL A 192 5.25 -3.64 -13.74
C VAL A 192 6.55 -4.40 -13.46
N ALA A 193 7.26 -4.86 -14.48
CA ALA A 193 8.59 -5.44 -14.29
C ALA A 193 9.68 -4.36 -14.45
N MET A 194 10.61 -4.36 -13.51
CA MET A 194 11.78 -3.49 -13.50
C MET A 194 13.04 -4.33 -13.37
N ASP A 195 14.15 -3.82 -13.90
CA ASP A 195 15.46 -4.37 -13.62
C ASP A 195 15.83 -4.10 -12.14
N PRO A 196 16.24 -5.11 -11.37
CA PRO A 196 16.40 -4.97 -9.92
C PRO A 196 17.58 -4.07 -9.51
N LEU A 197 18.52 -3.74 -10.40
CA LEU A 197 19.69 -2.93 -10.07
C LEU A 197 19.59 -1.51 -10.60
N THR A 198 19.15 -1.36 -11.85
CA THR A 198 19.02 -0.08 -12.53
C THR A 198 17.68 0.61 -12.23
N LEU A 199 16.69 -0.16 -11.77
CA LEU A 199 15.29 0.27 -11.63
C LEU A 199 14.70 0.81 -12.93
N GLU A 200 15.20 0.41 -14.09
CA GLU A 200 14.56 0.72 -15.36
C GLU A 200 13.35 -0.19 -15.55
N THR A 201 12.22 0.38 -16.00
CA THR A 201 11.04 -0.40 -16.38
C THR A 201 11.35 -1.21 -17.64
N THR A 202 11.38 -2.54 -17.49
CA THR A 202 11.65 -3.48 -18.58
C THR A 202 10.37 -3.97 -19.25
N ASP A 203 9.28 -4.06 -18.48
CA ASP A 203 7.94 -4.37 -18.97
C ASP A 203 6.90 -3.51 -18.22
N PRO A 204 6.18 -2.61 -18.90
CA PRO A 204 5.17 -1.78 -18.25
C PRO A 204 3.91 -2.53 -17.81
N GLU A 205 3.71 -3.77 -18.28
CA GLU A 205 2.56 -4.61 -17.94
C GLU A 205 2.93 -6.10 -18.08
N TYR A 206 3.58 -6.64 -17.06
CA TYR A 206 4.11 -7.99 -17.05
C TYR A 206 3.01 -9.03 -16.86
N THR A 207 2.78 -9.83 -17.90
CA THR A 207 1.68 -10.82 -17.99
C THR A 207 2.18 -12.27 -17.99
N PHE A 208 3.37 -12.54 -17.43
CA PHE A 208 3.95 -13.89 -17.33
C PHE A 208 3.98 -14.60 -18.69
N GLY A 209 4.58 -13.96 -19.69
CA GLY A 209 4.62 -14.48 -21.07
C GLY A 209 3.26 -14.52 -21.77
N GLY A 210 2.30 -13.68 -21.34
CA GLY A 210 0.94 -13.64 -21.86
C GLY A 210 0.02 -14.72 -21.31
N LYS A 211 0.43 -15.45 -20.27
CA LYS A 211 -0.34 -16.53 -19.66
C LYS A 211 -1.20 -16.08 -18.48
N LEU A 212 -1.01 -14.87 -17.97
CA LEU A 212 -1.85 -14.33 -16.91
C LEU A 212 -3.30 -14.21 -17.40
N GLU A 213 -4.19 -15.05 -16.87
CA GLU A 213 -5.62 -15.07 -17.25
C GLU A 213 -6.39 -13.87 -16.67
N SER A 214 -5.95 -13.40 -15.50
CA SER A 214 -6.55 -12.28 -14.78
C SER A 214 -6.17 -10.92 -15.38
N LYS A 215 -7.12 -9.99 -15.43
CA LYS A 215 -6.85 -8.57 -15.72
C LYS A 215 -6.20 -7.83 -14.56
N THR A 216 -6.19 -8.43 -13.37
CA THR A 216 -5.68 -7.86 -12.13
C THR A 216 -4.70 -8.82 -11.46
N HIS A 217 -3.92 -8.31 -10.52
CA HIS A 217 -2.99 -9.11 -9.74
C HIS A 217 -2.89 -8.53 -8.34
N THR A 218 -2.87 -9.36 -7.29
CA THR A 218 -2.70 -8.92 -5.91
C THR A 218 -1.38 -8.17 -5.72
N ALA A 219 -1.36 -7.23 -4.79
CA ALA A 219 -0.11 -6.63 -4.36
C ALA A 219 0.73 -7.58 -3.50
N HIS A 220 0.16 -8.66 -2.96
CA HIS A 220 0.78 -9.46 -1.91
C HIS A 220 1.02 -10.92 -2.31
N PRO A 221 1.71 -11.24 -3.41
CA PRO A 221 2.07 -12.63 -3.71
C PRO A 221 2.88 -13.25 -2.56
N LYS A 222 2.85 -14.58 -2.48
CA LYS A 222 3.59 -15.38 -1.49
C LYS A 222 4.55 -16.30 -2.23
N ILE A 223 5.74 -16.54 -1.66
CA ILE A 223 6.66 -17.56 -2.15
C ILE A 223 6.61 -18.72 -1.16
N ASP A 224 6.35 -19.92 -1.66
CA ASP A 224 6.46 -21.13 -0.84
C ASP A 224 7.94 -21.47 -0.62
N PRO A 225 8.43 -21.51 0.63
CA PRO A 225 9.84 -21.76 0.92
C PRO A 225 10.26 -23.21 0.66
N TYR A 226 9.33 -24.17 0.59
CA TYR A 226 9.64 -25.56 0.27
C TYR A 226 9.66 -25.82 -1.24
N THR A 227 8.69 -25.30 -1.98
CA THR A 227 8.58 -25.58 -3.43
C THR A 227 9.24 -24.50 -4.30
N GLY A 228 9.43 -23.30 -3.77
CA GLY A 228 9.86 -22.12 -4.53
C GLY A 228 8.76 -21.55 -5.44
N GLU A 229 7.52 -22.04 -5.32
CA GLU A 229 6.40 -21.55 -6.12
C GLU A 229 6.05 -20.11 -5.72
N PHE A 230 5.88 -19.27 -6.73
CA PHE A 230 5.25 -17.96 -6.60
C PHE A 230 3.74 -18.15 -6.66
N ILE A 231 3.04 -17.82 -5.58
CA ILE A 231 1.60 -18.02 -5.41
C ILE A 231 0.93 -16.66 -5.39
N SER A 232 -0.14 -16.52 -6.17
CA SER A 232 -0.82 -15.25 -6.31
C SER A 232 -2.30 -15.40 -6.66
N PHE A 233 -2.98 -14.26 -6.70
CA PHE A 233 -4.35 -14.17 -7.19
C PHE A 233 -4.63 -12.79 -7.80
N GLY A 234 -5.76 -12.64 -8.49
CA GLY A 234 -6.34 -11.34 -8.85
C GLY A 234 -7.84 -11.39 -8.60
N TYR A 235 -8.39 -10.37 -7.91
CA TYR A 235 -9.84 -10.19 -7.76
C TYR A 235 -10.37 -9.20 -8.80
N GLU A 236 -11.68 -9.24 -9.07
CA GLU A 236 -12.23 -8.60 -10.27
C GLU A 236 -11.49 -9.09 -11.53
N ALA A 237 -11.12 -10.38 -11.55
CA ALA A 237 -10.19 -10.97 -12.51
C ALA A 237 -10.67 -10.84 -13.97
N ASN A 238 -11.98 -10.92 -14.19
CA ASN A 238 -12.58 -10.79 -15.51
C ASN A 238 -12.90 -9.33 -15.89
N GLY A 239 -12.58 -8.39 -14.99
CA GLY A 239 -12.70 -6.95 -15.18
C GLY A 239 -13.57 -6.28 -14.12
N PHE A 240 -13.76 -4.98 -14.35
CA PHE A 240 -14.43 -4.03 -13.47
C PHE A 240 -15.73 -4.58 -12.88
N LEU A 241 -15.82 -4.61 -11.54
CA LEU A 241 -16.97 -5.10 -10.77
C LEU A 241 -17.30 -6.60 -10.91
N SER A 242 -16.45 -7.40 -11.56
CA SER A 242 -16.66 -8.85 -11.59
C SER A 242 -16.40 -9.48 -10.21
N LYS A 243 -17.06 -10.61 -9.94
CA LYS A 243 -16.83 -11.39 -8.72
C LYS A 243 -15.76 -12.47 -8.89
N ASP A 244 -15.19 -12.56 -10.09
CA ASP A 244 -14.23 -13.59 -10.44
C ASP A 244 -12.91 -13.33 -9.71
N VAL A 245 -12.36 -14.39 -9.11
CA VAL A 245 -11.04 -14.41 -8.50
C VAL A 245 -10.23 -15.49 -9.17
N ASN A 246 -9.15 -15.09 -9.84
CA ASN A 246 -8.21 -16.04 -10.43
C ASN A 246 -7.07 -16.25 -9.45
N VAL A 247 -6.84 -17.49 -9.02
CA VAL A 247 -5.71 -17.90 -8.18
C VAL A 247 -4.76 -18.69 -9.07
N PHE A 248 -3.46 -18.43 -8.96
CA PHE A 248 -2.48 -19.10 -9.80
C PHE A 248 -1.13 -19.27 -9.09
N THR A 249 -0.33 -20.18 -9.61
CA THR A 249 1.10 -20.31 -9.28
C THR A 249 1.97 -20.13 -10.51
N ALA A 250 3.17 -19.63 -10.29
CA ALA A 250 4.25 -19.61 -11.26
C ALA A 250 5.53 -20.23 -10.66
N ASP A 251 6.33 -20.85 -11.51
CA ASP A 251 7.63 -21.39 -11.10
C ASP A 251 8.71 -20.30 -11.01
N LYS A 252 9.94 -20.70 -10.66
CA LYS A 252 11.11 -19.81 -10.58
C LYS A 252 11.47 -19.14 -11.92
N ASP A 253 11.01 -19.70 -13.03
CA ASP A 253 11.27 -19.24 -14.38
C ASP A 253 10.15 -18.29 -14.88
N GLY A 254 9.18 -17.95 -14.03
CA GLY A 254 8.10 -17.04 -14.40
C GLY A 254 6.99 -17.70 -15.20
N GLU A 255 6.97 -19.03 -15.29
CA GLU A 255 5.97 -19.77 -16.04
C GLU A 255 4.80 -20.14 -15.14
N ILE A 256 3.57 -19.79 -15.54
CA ILE A 256 2.37 -20.19 -14.80
C ILE A 256 2.21 -21.71 -14.89
N THR A 257 2.18 -22.37 -13.74
CA THR A 257 2.11 -23.84 -13.60
C THR A 257 0.74 -24.35 -13.18
N TRP A 258 -0.07 -23.52 -12.54
CA TRP A 258 -1.46 -23.80 -12.18
C TRP A 258 -2.26 -22.49 -12.15
N SER A 259 -3.52 -22.55 -12.59
CA SER A 259 -4.45 -21.42 -12.51
C SER A 259 -5.87 -21.94 -12.37
N VAL A 260 -6.66 -21.26 -11.55
CA VAL A 260 -8.07 -21.57 -11.33
C VAL A 260 -8.85 -20.30 -11.08
N THR A 261 -10.07 -20.22 -11.62
CA THR A 261 -10.98 -19.10 -11.36
C THR A 261 -12.16 -19.58 -10.50
N VAL A 262 -12.44 -18.83 -9.43
CA VAL A 262 -13.55 -19.06 -8.50
C VAL A 262 -14.40 -17.79 -8.40
N GLU A 263 -15.67 -17.92 -8.01
CA GLU A 263 -16.56 -16.77 -7.84
C GLU A 263 -16.65 -16.39 -6.35
N ALA A 264 -16.38 -15.13 -6.03
CA ALA A 264 -16.55 -14.56 -4.70
C ALA A 264 -18.03 -14.20 -4.41
N PRO A 265 -18.46 -14.11 -3.14
CA PRO A 265 -19.84 -13.75 -2.80
C PRO A 265 -20.29 -12.39 -3.37
N TYR A 266 -19.38 -11.42 -3.40
CA TYR A 266 -19.57 -10.09 -3.98
C TYR A 266 -18.24 -9.54 -4.53
N ALA A 267 -18.33 -8.50 -5.37
CA ALA A 267 -17.17 -7.72 -5.78
C ALA A 267 -16.79 -6.77 -4.64
N GLY A 268 -15.61 -6.94 -4.08
CA GLY A 268 -15.12 -6.20 -2.94
C GLY A 268 -13.62 -6.39 -2.77
N MET A 269 -13.06 -5.70 -1.79
CA MET A 269 -11.62 -5.73 -1.55
C MET A 269 -11.18 -7.07 -0.96
N MET A 270 -10.31 -7.76 -1.67
CA MET A 270 -9.44 -8.84 -1.18
C MET A 270 -8.00 -8.35 -1.33
N HIS A 271 -7.51 -7.63 -0.32
CA HIS A 271 -6.20 -6.97 -0.41
C HIS A 271 -5.05 -7.97 -0.33
N ASP A 272 -5.12 -8.83 0.67
CA ASP A 272 -4.13 -9.84 0.98
C ASP A 272 -4.80 -11.22 1.13
N PHE A 273 -3.97 -12.26 1.19
CA PHE A 273 -4.39 -13.64 1.31
C PHE A 273 -3.34 -14.47 2.03
N CYS A 274 -3.79 -15.53 2.68
CA CYS A 274 -2.91 -16.49 3.33
C CYS A 274 -2.77 -17.73 2.46
N VAL A 275 -1.57 -18.29 2.43
CA VAL A 275 -1.31 -19.60 1.83
C VAL A 275 -0.74 -20.49 2.91
N THR A 276 -1.22 -21.71 3.01
CA THR A 276 -0.64 -22.78 3.83
C THR A 276 -0.01 -23.82 2.91
N GLN A 277 0.57 -24.89 3.46
CA GLN A 277 1.09 -25.98 2.65
C GLN A 277 0.02 -26.62 1.74
N ASP A 278 -1.23 -26.72 2.21
CA ASP A 278 -2.29 -27.41 1.48
C ASP A 278 -3.38 -26.47 0.90
N TYR A 279 -3.54 -25.26 1.44
CA TYR A 279 -4.70 -24.41 1.15
C TYR A 279 -4.32 -22.98 0.75
N VAL A 280 -5.18 -22.38 -0.06
CA VAL A 280 -5.25 -20.94 -0.27
C VAL A 280 -6.43 -20.40 0.52
N VAL A 281 -6.22 -19.33 1.28
CA VAL A 281 -7.23 -18.66 2.12
C VAL A 281 -7.38 -17.22 1.67
N LEU A 282 -8.50 -16.94 0.99
CA LEU A 282 -8.89 -15.62 0.51
C LEU A 282 -9.78 -14.93 1.56
N TYR A 283 -9.40 -13.74 2.00
CA TYR A 283 -10.22 -12.97 2.94
C TYR A 283 -10.90 -11.80 2.24
N LEU A 284 -12.21 -11.92 2.05
CA LEU A 284 -13.05 -10.88 1.46
C LEU A 284 -13.60 -10.00 2.58
N VAL A 285 -13.06 -8.79 2.68
CA VAL A 285 -13.43 -7.80 3.71
C VAL A 285 -14.71 -7.07 3.27
N ASN A 286 -15.47 -6.55 4.23
CA ASN A 286 -16.70 -5.79 4.02
C ASN A 286 -16.50 -4.36 3.47
N MET A 287 -15.54 -4.21 2.56
CA MET A 287 -15.29 -3.06 1.70
C MET A 287 -15.78 -3.41 0.30
N VAL A 288 -17.06 -3.12 0.04
CA VAL A 288 -17.75 -3.53 -1.19
C VAL A 288 -17.43 -2.57 -2.33
N ALA A 289 -17.37 -3.09 -3.56
CA ALA A 289 -17.45 -2.21 -4.72
C ALA A 289 -18.85 -1.57 -4.76
N ASP A 290 -18.93 -0.27 -5.01
CA ASP A 290 -20.16 0.53 -4.89
C ASP A 290 -20.54 1.15 -6.26
N PRO A 291 -21.37 0.45 -7.07
CA PRO A 291 -21.75 0.90 -8.41
C PRO A 291 -22.45 2.26 -8.42
N ASP A 292 -23.26 2.57 -7.41
CA ASP A 292 -23.99 3.83 -7.32
C ASP A 292 -23.02 4.99 -7.06
N ARG A 293 -22.04 4.80 -6.18
CA ARG A 293 -20.97 5.78 -5.94
C ARG A 293 -20.08 5.96 -7.16
N ILE A 294 -19.71 4.88 -7.84
CA ILE A 294 -18.92 4.93 -9.07
C ILE A 294 -19.65 5.75 -10.13
N ALA A 295 -20.95 5.47 -10.35
CA ALA A 295 -21.79 6.19 -11.30
C ALA A 295 -21.96 7.68 -10.95
N ALA A 296 -21.89 8.02 -9.65
CA ALA A 296 -21.86 9.40 -9.17
C ALA A 296 -20.48 10.08 -9.27
N GLY A 297 -19.49 9.42 -9.90
CA GLY A 297 -18.13 9.94 -10.07
C GLY A 297 -17.25 9.84 -8.81
N GLY A 298 -17.60 8.97 -7.86
CA GLY A 298 -16.82 8.73 -6.64
C GLY A 298 -15.78 7.60 -6.79
N VAL A 299 -15.11 7.28 -5.69
CA VAL A 299 -14.16 6.16 -5.60
C VAL A 299 -14.87 4.80 -5.69
N HIS A 300 -14.13 3.76 -6.05
CA HIS A 300 -14.66 2.41 -6.30
C HIS A 300 -15.32 1.71 -5.10
N PHE A 301 -14.78 1.91 -3.91
CA PHE A 301 -15.18 1.17 -2.72
C PHE A 301 -15.97 2.00 -1.70
N SER A 302 -16.87 1.32 -0.99
CA SER A 302 -17.53 1.81 0.23
C SER A 302 -17.48 0.73 1.32
N TYR A 303 -17.27 1.14 2.57
CA TYR A 303 -17.38 0.26 3.72
C TYR A 303 -18.84 -0.01 4.07
N ASP A 304 -19.22 -1.28 4.12
CA ASP A 304 -20.57 -1.74 4.46
C ASP A 304 -20.54 -2.61 5.73
N SER A 305 -20.94 -2.02 6.86
CA SER A 305 -21.01 -2.72 8.14
C SER A 305 -22.06 -3.84 8.22
N LYS A 306 -23.01 -3.91 7.28
CA LYS A 306 -24.04 -4.96 7.23
C LYS A 306 -23.68 -6.12 6.33
N THR A 307 -22.72 -5.93 5.42
CA THR A 307 -22.19 -7.01 4.59
C THR A 307 -21.23 -7.87 5.42
N PRO A 308 -21.36 -9.22 5.40
CA PRO A 308 -20.42 -10.09 6.08
C PRO A 308 -19.04 -10.10 5.41
N CYS A 309 -17.98 -10.21 6.20
CA CYS A 309 -16.71 -10.73 5.72
C CYS A 309 -16.82 -12.23 5.41
N TYR A 310 -16.05 -12.69 4.44
CA TYR A 310 -15.96 -14.11 4.08
C TYR A 310 -14.52 -14.60 4.05
N MET A 311 -14.31 -15.83 4.53
CA MET A 311 -13.07 -16.57 4.37
C MET A 311 -13.28 -17.67 3.33
N GLY A 312 -12.73 -17.50 2.14
CA GLY A 312 -12.73 -18.47 1.05
C GLY A 312 -11.55 -19.42 1.18
N ILE A 313 -11.79 -20.71 1.22
CA ILE A 313 -10.74 -21.73 1.39
C ILE A 313 -10.84 -22.73 0.25
N LEU A 314 -9.76 -22.91 -0.50
CA LEU A 314 -9.62 -23.90 -1.57
C LEU A 314 -8.31 -24.66 -1.45
N ARG A 315 -8.25 -25.91 -1.93
CA ARG A 315 -6.99 -26.66 -1.98
C ARG A 315 -6.07 -26.11 -3.06
N ARG A 316 -4.78 -26.04 -2.73
CA ARG A 316 -3.72 -25.71 -3.69
C ARG A 316 -3.64 -26.78 -4.78
N GLY A 317 -3.50 -26.36 -6.03
CA GLY A 317 -3.42 -27.27 -7.18
C GLY A 317 -4.74 -27.96 -7.57
N GLY A 318 -5.85 -27.62 -6.92
CA GLY A 318 -7.19 -28.15 -7.23
C GLY A 318 -7.84 -27.46 -8.44
N ASP A 319 -9.05 -27.89 -8.79
CA ASP A 319 -9.88 -27.27 -9.84
C ASP A 319 -10.82 -26.16 -9.31
N GLY A 320 -10.69 -25.83 -8.02
CA GLY A 320 -11.47 -24.79 -7.34
C GLY A 320 -12.91 -25.16 -7.02
N THR A 321 -13.38 -26.35 -7.42
CA THR A 321 -14.74 -26.83 -7.14
C THR A 321 -14.99 -27.11 -5.66
N ASP A 322 -13.91 -27.21 -4.88
CA ASP A 322 -13.88 -27.46 -3.45
C ASP A 322 -13.87 -26.18 -2.61
N ILE A 323 -13.91 -25.00 -3.24
CA ILE A 323 -13.91 -23.74 -2.50
C ILE A 323 -15.08 -23.65 -1.52
N ARG A 324 -14.77 -23.23 -0.29
CA ARG A 324 -15.75 -22.97 0.77
C ARG A 324 -15.65 -21.53 1.22
N TRP A 325 -16.74 -20.78 1.08
CA TRP A 325 -16.88 -19.44 1.64
C TRP A 325 -17.54 -19.52 3.02
N LEU A 326 -16.74 -19.27 4.06
CA LEU A 326 -17.14 -19.34 5.46
C LEU A 326 -17.43 -17.93 6.00
N THR A 327 -18.31 -17.83 6.99
CA THR A 327 -18.59 -16.57 7.70
C THR A 327 -18.13 -16.62 9.14
N GLY A 328 -17.84 -15.47 9.76
CA GLY A 328 -17.41 -15.41 11.14
C GLY A 328 -17.59 -14.00 11.70
N PRO A 329 -16.80 -13.62 12.72
CA PRO A 329 -16.74 -12.23 13.16
C PRO A 329 -16.50 -11.27 11.97
N ASN A 330 -17.26 -10.18 11.93
CA ASN A 330 -17.12 -9.16 10.90
C ASN A 330 -15.96 -8.23 11.28
N LEU A 331 -14.77 -8.57 10.77
CA LEU A 331 -13.52 -7.86 11.06
C LEU A 331 -12.98 -7.27 9.76
N PHE A 332 -12.61 -6.00 9.80
CA PHE A 332 -11.87 -5.38 8.71
C PHE A 332 -10.40 -5.73 8.92
N CYS A 333 -9.94 -6.84 8.32
CA CYS A 333 -8.54 -7.26 8.34
C CYS A 333 -7.89 -7.03 6.98
N THR A 334 -6.64 -6.57 6.98
CA THR A 334 -5.97 -6.15 5.76
C THR A 334 -4.77 -7.02 5.43
N HIS A 335 -3.70 -7.02 6.23
CA HIS A 335 -2.47 -7.75 5.91
C HIS A 335 -2.35 -9.03 6.72
N VAL A 336 -1.77 -10.04 6.09
CA VAL A 336 -1.49 -11.35 6.68
C VAL A 336 -0.11 -11.31 7.32
N MET A 337 -0.05 -11.63 8.61
CA MET A 337 1.20 -11.91 9.29
C MET A 337 1.77 -13.25 8.83
N GLY A 338 0.94 -14.30 8.85
CA GLY A 338 1.34 -15.67 8.59
C GLY A 338 0.18 -16.64 8.71
N GLY A 339 0.40 -17.90 8.33
CA GLY A 339 -0.59 -18.95 8.52
C GLY A 339 -0.10 -20.33 8.09
N TRP A 340 -0.74 -21.34 8.65
CA TRP A 340 -0.39 -22.74 8.46
C TRP A 340 -1.61 -23.64 8.63
N ASN A 341 -1.45 -24.91 8.28
CA ASN A 341 -2.45 -25.93 8.58
C ASN A 341 -1.84 -27.18 9.24
N ASP A 342 -2.63 -27.83 10.09
CA ASP A 342 -2.40 -29.17 10.62
C ASP A 342 -3.57 -30.05 10.17
N GLY A 343 -3.35 -30.82 9.09
CA GLY A 343 -4.43 -31.50 8.39
C GLY A 343 -5.49 -30.52 7.91
N THR A 344 -6.73 -30.67 8.39
CA THR A 344 -7.87 -29.81 8.04
C THR A 344 -8.01 -28.55 8.88
N LYS A 345 -7.20 -28.40 9.93
CA LYS A 345 -7.21 -27.23 10.80
C LYS A 345 -6.29 -26.16 10.26
N ILE A 346 -6.83 -24.99 9.94
CA ILE A 346 -6.11 -23.85 9.38
C ILE A 346 -6.07 -22.73 10.41
N THR A 347 -4.90 -22.10 10.55
CA THR A 347 -4.68 -20.92 11.38
C THR A 347 -4.12 -19.80 10.50
N VAL A 348 -4.68 -18.59 10.62
CA VAL A 348 -4.24 -17.40 9.89
C VAL A 348 -4.15 -16.23 10.86
N ASP A 349 -3.03 -15.55 10.88
CA ASP A 349 -2.82 -14.34 11.67
C ASP A 349 -2.85 -13.12 10.74
N MET A 350 -3.67 -12.12 11.06
CA MET A 350 -3.84 -10.88 10.27
C MET A 350 -3.90 -9.65 11.17
N ASP A 351 -3.55 -8.47 10.67
CA ASP A 351 -3.92 -7.22 11.32
C ASP A 351 -5.33 -6.77 10.91
N GLY A 352 -6.12 -6.29 11.88
CA GLY A 352 -7.45 -5.75 11.61
C GLY A 352 -8.26 -5.23 12.80
N GLY A 353 -9.29 -4.46 12.45
CA GLY A 353 -10.22 -3.80 13.38
C GLY A 353 -11.65 -4.36 13.29
N GLU A 354 -12.52 -3.84 14.17
CA GLU A 354 -13.95 -4.16 14.19
C GLU A 354 -14.77 -3.32 13.20
N GLY A 355 -14.12 -2.38 12.52
CA GLY A 355 -14.74 -1.56 11.49
C GLY A 355 -13.71 -0.94 10.56
N ASN A 356 -14.18 -0.02 9.71
CA ASN A 356 -13.39 0.58 8.65
C ASN A 356 -12.03 1.13 9.12
N GLN A 357 -10.94 0.49 8.69
CA GLN A 357 -9.57 0.95 8.97
C GLN A 357 -9.10 2.03 7.98
N PHE A 358 -9.84 2.24 6.90
CA PHE A 358 -9.51 3.17 5.82
C PHE A 358 -10.53 4.32 5.77
N PRO A 359 -10.38 5.36 6.62
CA PRO A 359 -11.35 6.46 6.70
C PRO A 359 -11.51 7.27 5.42
N PHE A 360 -10.58 7.16 4.48
CA PHE A 360 -10.67 7.77 3.14
C PHE A 360 -11.65 7.01 2.23
N PHE A 361 -11.97 5.75 2.55
CA PHE A 361 -13.13 5.08 1.97
C PHE A 361 -14.39 5.38 2.82
N PRO A 362 -15.50 5.75 2.17
CA PRO A 362 -16.72 6.17 2.84
C PRO A 362 -17.46 4.98 3.44
N SER A 363 -18.10 5.21 4.60
CA SER A 363 -18.99 4.23 5.25
C SER A 363 -20.46 4.45 4.82
N LEU A 364 -21.19 3.36 4.52
CA LEU A 364 -22.55 3.43 3.98
C LEU A 364 -23.65 3.72 5.01
N HIS A 365 -23.50 3.25 6.25
CA HIS A 365 -24.60 3.24 7.24
C HIS A 365 -24.33 4.09 8.48
N GLU A 366 -23.06 4.29 8.81
CA GLU A 366 -22.62 5.03 9.98
C GLU A 366 -21.44 5.96 9.66
N PRO A 367 -21.23 7.03 10.45
CA PRO A 367 -19.97 7.77 10.41
C PRO A 367 -18.77 6.87 10.76
N TRP A 368 -17.58 7.20 10.26
CA TRP A 368 -16.36 6.51 10.62
C TRP A 368 -16.10 6.55 12.14
N ASP A 369 -15.78 5.39 12.71
CA ASP A 369 -15.46 5.21 14.13
C ASP A 369 -13.97 4.84 14.28
N PRO A 370 -13.11 5.75 14.76
CA PRO A 370 -11.68 5.49 14.90
C PRO A 370 -11.36 4.39 15.93
N VAL A 371 -12.23 4.16 16.91
CA VAL A 371 -12.02 3.11 17.91
C VAL A 371 -12.21 1.74 17.24
N LYS A 372 -13.30 1.58 16.47
CA LYS A 372 -13.53 0.35 15.70
C LYS A 372 -12.52 0.14 14.59
N GLY A 373 -12.02 1.23 13.98
CA GLY A 373 -10.95 1.18 12.99
C GLY A 373 -9.56 0.87 13.57
N THR A 374 -9.42 0.74 14.89
CA THR A 374 -8.13 0.39 15.51
C THR A 374 -7.73 -1.03 15.11
N GLY A 375 -6.56 -1.16 14.49
CA GLY A 375 -5.99 -2.45 14.12
C GLY A 375 -5.37 -3.19 15.30
N TYR A 376 -5.65 -4.48 15.37
CA TYR A 376 -5.04 -5.43 16.31
C TYR A 376 -4.53 -6.64 15.55
N LEU A 377 -3.61 -7.40 16.15
CA LEU A 377 -3.28 -8.71 15.63
C LEU A 377 -4.41 -9.70 15.97
N ARG A 378 -4.93 -10.38 14.95
CA ARG A 378 -6.07 -11.29 15.04
C ARG A 378 -5.65 -12.68 14.57
N ARG A 379 -5.97 -13.70 15.36
CA ARG A 379 -5.79 -15.11 14.99
C ARG A 379 -7.12 -15.70 14.58
N PHE A 380 -7.21 -16.14 13.33
CA PHE A 380 -8.34 -16.85 12.78
C PHE A 380 -8.09 -18.36 12.87
N THR A 381 -9.13 -19.13 13.15
CA THR A 381 -9.05 -20.60 13.18
C THR A 381 -10.30 -21.23 12.58
N VAL A 382 -10.09 -22.26 11.78
CA VAL A 382 -11.13 -23.07 11.17
C VAL A 382 -10.66 -24.52 11.08
N ASP A 383 -11.55 -25.47 11.30
CA ASP A 383 -11.32 -26.88 10.98
C ASP A 383 -12.31 -27.32 9.89
N LEU A 384 -11.79 -27.70 8.72
CA LEU A 384 -12.64 -28.14 7.62
C LEU A 384 -13.37 -29.46 7.92
N ALA A 385 -12.86 -30.27 8.85
CA ALA A 385 -13.47 -31.54 9.25
C ALA A 385 -14.76 -31.37 10.05
N ASP A 386 -14.96 -30.21 10.69
CA ASP A 386 -16.20 -29.92 11.43
C ASP A 386 -17.43 -29.84 10.52
N GLY A 387 -17.22 -29.66 9.21
CA GLY A 387 -18.29 -29.49 8.21
C GLY A 387 -19.11 -28.20 8.38
N GLY A 388 -18.84 -27.40 9.41
CA GLY A 388 -19.48 -26.11 9.66
C GLY A 388 -19.02 -25.04 8.67
N ASN A 389 -19.87 -24.03 8.46
CA ASN A 389 -19.59 -22.94 7.52
C ASN A 389 -19.09 -21.66 8.21
N THR A 390 -18.37 -21.82 9.33
CA THR A 390 -17.91 -20.71 10.14
C THR A 390 -16.42 -20.78 10.50
N TYR A 391 -15.81 -19.61 10.68
CA TYR A 391 -14.48 -19.46 11.27
C TYR A 391 -14.57 -18.70 12.59
N GLN A 392 -13.59 -18.91 13.46
CA GLN A 392 -13.41 -18.16 14.70
C GLN A 392 -12.28 -17.16 14.56
N ALA A 393 -12.31 -16.09 15.34
CA ALA A 393 -11.21 -15.13 15.43
C ALA A 393 -11.05 -14.62 16.87
N GLU A 394 -9.81 -14.46 17.32
CA GLU A 394 -9.46 -13.86 18.60
C GLU A 394 -8.41 -12.76 18.45
N THR A 395 -8.39 -11.79 19.36
CA THR A 395 -7.29 -10.83 19.46
C THR A 395 -6.13 -11.47 20.19
N ILE A 396 -4.96 -11.50 19.56
CA ILE A 396 -3.70 -11.89 20.20
C ILE A 396 -2.85 -10.63 20.43
N PHE A 397 -2.08 -10.60 21.52
CA PHE A 397 -1.27 -9.44 21.91
C PHE A 397 -2.08 -8.13 21.96
N PRO A 398 -3.17 -8.05 22.75
CA PRO A 398 -4.09 -6.90 22.78
C PRO A 398 -3.44 -5.58 23.21
N GLU A 399 -2.23 -5.64 23.80
CA GLU A 399 -1.39 -4.48 24.09
C GLU A 399 -0.79 -3.82 22.84
N LEU A 400 -0.77 -4.51 21.70
CA LEU A 400 -0.29 -3.99 20.42
C LEU A 400 -1.46 -3.56 19.54
N THR A 401 -1.45 -2.28 19.17
CA THR A 401 -2.38 -1.70 18.19
C THR A 401 -1.59 -1.25 16.96
N GLY A 402 -1.90 -1.80 15.80
CA GLY A 402 -1.06 -1.62 14.62
C GLY A 402 -1.64 -2.20 13.34
N VAL A 403 -0.87 -2.04 12.27
CA VAL A 403 -1.15 -2.51 10.91
C VAL A 403 0.15 -3.00 10.26
N LEU A 404 0.10 -3.43 9.00
CA LEU A 404 1.25 -3.91 8.24
C LEU A 404 1.93 -5.08 8.95
N ALA A 405 1.14 -6.10 9.27
CA ALA A 405 1.65 -7.33 9.84
C ALA A 405 2.59 -8.04 8.88
N ARG A 406 3.67 -8.62 9.43
CA ARG A 406 4.78 -9.24 8.71
C ARG A 406 5.35 -10.40 9.52
N GLN A 407 6.09 -11.29 8.87
CA GLN A 407 6.87 -12.33 9.53
C GLN A 407 8.25 -12.47 8.87
N ASP A 408 9.02 -13.48 9.27
CA ASP A 408 10.14 -13.99 8.48
C ASP A 408 9.61 -14.67 7.21
N ASP A 409 9.83 -14.06 6.05
CA ASP A 409 9.27 -14.52 4.76
C ASP A 409 9.71 -15.95 4.39
N ARG A 410 10.82 -16.47 4.96
CA ARG A 410 11.29 -17.86 4.80
C ARG A 410 10.34 -18.90 5.42
N PHE A 411 9.39 -18.45 6.23
CA PHE A 411 8.39 -19.28 6.90
C PHE A 411 6.99 -19.04 6.34
N HIS A 412 6.86 -18.36 5.19
CA HIS A 412 5.56 -18.29 4.52
C HIS A 412 5.01 -19.68 4.29
N THR A 413 3.71 -19.86 4.48
CA THR A 413 2.99 -21.16 4.41
C THR A 413 3.26 -22.16 5.54
N LEU A 414 4.17 -21.84 6.46
CA LEU A 414 4.62 -22.73 7.53
C LEU A 414 4.20 -22.23 8.92
N PRO A 415 4.18 -23.12 9.93
CA PRO A 415 4.18 -22.68 11.31
C PRO A 415 5.39 -21.78 11.56
N TYR A 416 5.15 -20.64 12.20
CA TYR A 416 6.15 -19.63 12.48
C TYR A 416 6.04 -19.17 13.95
N ARG A 417 7.10 -18.57 14.46
CA ARG A 417 7.23 -18.06 15.83
C ARG A 417 7.27 -16.54 15.87
N TRP A 418 7.93 -15.89 14.93
CA TRP A 418 8.23 -14.45 15.01
C TRP A 418 7.34 -13.62 14.11
N GLY A 419 6.57 -12.72 14.72
CA GLY A 419 5.72 -11.76 14.04
C GLY A 419 6.21 -10.32 14.23
N PHE A 420 5.94 -9.47 13.24
CA PHE A 420 6.26 -8.05 13.27
C PHE A 420 5.03 -7.21 12.89
N LEU A 421 4.84 -6.08 13.57
CA LEU A 421 3.66 -5.22 13.37
C LEU A 421 4.05 -3.75 13.48
N GLN A 422 3.60 -2.90 12.56
CA GLN A 422 3.76 -1.46 12.73
C GLN A 422 2.81 -0.97 13.83
N VAL A 423 3.36 -0.63 15.00
CA VAL A 423 2.57 -0.12 16.13
C VAL A 423 2.28 1.36 15.89
N THR A 424 1.01 1.72 15.97
CA THR A 424 0.54 3.10 15.75
C THR A 424 0.33 3.86 17.06
N GLY A 425 0.25 5.19 16.99
CA GLY A 425 -0.01 6.05 18.15
C GLY A 425 1.23 6.61 18.86
N PRO A 426 1.07 7.23 20.05
CA PRO A 426 2.14 7.99 20.73
C PRO A 426 3.37 7.16 21.12
N ASN A 427 3.21 5.84 21.26
CA ASN A 427 4.29 4.88 21.53
C ASN A 427 4.62 4.04 20.28
N GLY A 428 4.32 4.58 19.09
CA GLY A 428 4.47 3.87 17.82
C GLY A 428 5.92 3.49 17.52
N GLY A 429 6.06 2.46 16.70
CA GLY A 429 7.32 1.79 16.42
C GLY A 429 7.05 0.46 15.74
N TRP A 430 7.93 -0.52 15.96
CA TRP A 430 7.78 -1.88 15.44
C TRP A 430 7.60 -2.87 16.57
N GLY A 431 6.41 -3.46 16.63
CA GLY A 431 6.09 -4.57 17.51
C GLY A 431 6.83 -5.82 17.05
N ILE A 432 7.47 -6.52 17.98
CA ILE A 432 8.09 -7.83 17.78
C ILE A 432 7.36 -8.80 18.67
N VAL A 433 6.76 -9.81 18.07
CA VAL A 433 5.92 -10.80 18.70
C VAL A 433 6.63 -12.15 18.69
N ASP A 434 6.67 -12.80 19.85
CA ASP A 434 7.10 -14.18 19.98
C ASP A 434 5.89 -15.05 20.31
N HIS A 435 5.34 -15.73 19.31
CA HIS A 435 4.18 -16.61 19.46
C HIS A 435 4.45 -17.81 20.37
N GLN A 436 5.71 -18.24 20.52
CA GLN A 436 6.06 -19.38 21.37
C GLN A 436 6.04 -19.01 22.85
N THR A 437 6.55 -17.82 23.19
CA THR A 437 6.58 -17.35 24.59
C THR A 437 5.37 -16.52 24.98
N GLY A 438 4.58 -16.08 24.00
CA GLY A 438 3.42 -15.21 24.23
C GLY A 438 3.83 -13.81 24.69
N THR A 439 5.01 -13.34 24.28
CA THR A 439 5.55 -12.03 24.65
C THR A 439 5.65 -11.09 23.46
N SER A 440 5.66 -9.78 23.74
CA SER A 440 5.88 -8.75 22.74
C SER A 440 6.86 -7.68 23.23
N LYS A 441 7.53 -7.02 22.27
CA LYS A 441 8.40 -5.85 22.48
C LYS A 441 8.11 -4.80 21.42
N ILE A 442 8.55 -3.55 21.64
CA ILE A 442 8.43 -2.47 20.65
C ILE A 442 9.80 -1.81 20.43
N ALA A 443 10.33 -1.94 19.20
CA ALA A 443 11.47 -1.18 18.72
C ALA A 443 11.04 0.23 18.30
N ARG A 444 11.84 1.24 18.66
CA ARG A 444 11.56 2.64 18.33
C ARG A 444 12.85 3.43 18.12
N VAL A 445 12.75 4.54 17.39
CA VAL A 445 13.80 5.56 17.31
C VAL A 445 13.18 6.89 17.72
N GLU A 446 13.73 7.51 18.77
CA GLU A 446 13.22 8.78 19.27
C GLU A 446 13.29 9.86 18.17
N GLY A 447 12.18 10.60 17.99
CA GLY A 447 12.10 11.66 16.98
C GLY A 447 11.85 11.19 15.55
N TYR A 448 11.68 9.88 15.32
CA TYR A 448 11.39 9.31 14.00
C TYR A 448 10.06 8.52 14.01
N SER A 449 9.32 8.65 12.91
CA SER A 449 8.21 7.75 12.57
C SER A 449 8.74 6.68 11.62
N LEU A 450 8.61 5.40 12.00
CA LEU A 450 9.09 4.26 11.21
C LEU A 450 8.02 3.82 10.20
N SER A 451 8.41 3.67 8.94
CA SER A 451 7.62 3.04 7.86
C SER A 451 7.61 1.53 8.00
N GLU A 452 7.03 0.81 7.04
CA GLU A 452 7.11 -0.66 6.99
C GLU A 452 8.57 -1.16 7.06
N MET A 453 8.84 -2.07 8.00
CA MET A 453 10.12 -2.73 8.13
C MET A 453 10.05 -4.16 7.60
N CYS A 454 11.16 -4.63 7.03
CA CYS A 454 11.33 -5.97 6.51
C CYS A 454 12.28 -6.75 7.42
N PHE A 455 11.97 -8.02 7.66
CA PHE A 455 12.93 -8.95 8.24
C PHE A 455 14.03 -9.27 7.23
N VAL A 456 15.26 -9.39 7.73
CA VAL A 456 16.44 -9.76 6.95
C VAL A 456 17.17 -10.86 7.70
N PRO A 457 17.26 -12.08 7.16
CA PRO A 457 17.95 -13.17 7.85
C PRO A 457 19.45 -12.86 7.96
N ARG A 458 20.08 -13.26 9.07
CA ARG A 458 21.53 -13.03 9.25
C ARG A 458 22.36 -13.78 8.20
N THR A 459 21.92 -15.00 7.91
CA THR A 459 22.41 -15.87 6.82
C THR A 459 21.20 -16.61 6.25
N PRO A 460 21.24 -17.11 5.00
CA PRO A 460 20.11 -17.82 4.40
C PRO A 460 19.58 -18.96 5.27
N ASP A 461 20.48 -19.65 5.95
CA ASP A 461 20.28 -20.82 6.80
C ASP A 461 20.23 -20.51 8.32
N ALA A 462 20.15 -19.22 8.69
CA ALA A 462 19.94 -18.81 10.08
C ALA A 462 18.60 -19.33 10.62
N PRO A 463 18.49 -19.65 11.94
CA PRO A 463 17.20 -19.94 12.56
C PRO A 463 16.16 -18.84 12.33
N GLU A 464 14.88 -19.17 12.49
CA GLU A 464 13.80 -18.19 12.44
C GLU A 464 14.03 -17.04 13.43
N GLY A 465 13.91 -15.80 12.96
CA GLY A 465 14.09 -14.61 13.77
C GLY A 465 15.56 -14.27 14.11
N ASP A 466 16.54 -15.07 13.69
CA ASP A 466 17.95 -14.68 13.76
C ASP A 466 18.31 -13.80 12.56
N GLY A 467 18.29 -12.49 12.80
CA GLY A 467 18.54 -11.51 11.76
C GLY A 467 18.26 -10.10 12.22
N TYR A 468 17.81 -9.28 11.28
CA TYR A 468 17.64 -7.86 11.44
C TYR A 468 16.24 -7.41 11.01
N LEU A 469 15.81 -6.26 11.51
CA LEU A 469 14.73 -5.50 10.89
C LEU A 469 15.33 -4.29 10.18
N ILE A 470 15.00 -4.12 8.90
CA ILE A 470 15.45 -2.99 8.08
C ILE A 470 14.25 -2.17 7.60
N GLY A 471 14.34 -0.85 7.65
CA GLY A 471 13.31 0.01 7.08
C GLY A 471 13.55 1.49 7.29
N LEU A 472 12.74 2.32 6.65
CA LEU A 472 12.88 3.77 6.74
C LEU A 472 12.23 4.32 8.01
N GLY A 473 12.83 5.36 8.56
CA GLY A 473 12.15 6.30 9.45
C GLY A 473 12.25 7.72 8.93
N SER A 474 11.26 8.56 9.22
CA SER A 474 11.24 9.97 8.87
C SER A 474 11.13 10.85 10.11
N SER A 475 11.87 11.96 10.14
CA SER A 475 11.78 12.93 11.24
C SER A 475 11.01 14.16 10.82
N GLN A 476 9.89 14.43 11.49
CA GLN A 476 9.11 15.66 11.28
C GLN A 476 9.87 16.90 11.75
N ALA A 477 10.70 16.78 12.78
CA ALA A 477 11.56 17.86 13.25
C ALA A 477 12.61 18.27 12.20
N GLU A 478 12.94 17.36 11.28
CA GLU A 478 13.87 17.56 10.18
C GLU A 478 13.15 17.65 8.83
N ASN A 479 11.92 18.17 8.81
CA ASN A 479 11.11 18.38 7.60
C ASN A 479 10.95 17.11 6.75
N GLY A 480 10.74 15.96 7.42
CA GLY A 480 10.53 14.66 6.78
C GLY A 480 11.81 13.94 6.32
N ARG A 481 13.00 14.48 6.62
CA ARG A 481 14.27 13.82 6.28
C ARG A 481 14.28 12.38 6.79
N SER A 482 14.72 11.46 5.94
CA SER A 482 14.62 10.03 6.21
C SER A 482 15.96 9.42 6.61
N ASN A 483 15.91 8.33 7.37
CA ASN A 483 17.03 7.44 7.62
C ASN A 483 16.61 6.00 7.32
N LEU A 484 17.52 5.19 6.78
CA LEU A 484 17.35 3.74 6.76
C LEU A 484 17.92 3.18 8.07
N PHE A 485 17.08 2.56 8.89
CA PHE A 485 17.50 1.95 10.15
C PHE A 485 17.64 0.45 10.01
N LEU A 486 18.66 -0.10 10.68
CA LEU A 486 18.88 -1.53 10.84
C LEU A 486 18.91 -1.87 12.33
N PHE A 487 17.99 -2.72 12.77
CA PHE A 487 17.93 -3.22 14.14
C PHE A 487 18.38 -4.67 14.19
N ASP A 488 19.15 -5.05 15.21
CA ASP A 488 19.50 -6.45 15.47
C ASP A 488 18.43 -7.05 16.38
N LEU A 489 17.75 -8.11 15.94
CA LEU A 489 16.66 -8.71 16.73
C LEU A 489 17.15 -9.28 18.06
N ALA A 490 18.42 -9.74 18.11
CA ALA A 490 19.04 -10.24 19.32
C ALA A 490 19.29 -9.15 20.38
N ASP A 491 19.29 -7.87 19.98
CA ASP A 491 19.59 -6.71 20.83
C ASP A 491 18.66 -5.53 20.52
N ILE A 492 17.38 -5.82 20.28
CA ILE A 492 16.41 -4.84 19.80
C ILE A 492 16.22 -3.64 20.76
N GLU A 493 16.45 -3.86 22.05
CA GLU A 493 16.27 -2.85 23.10
C GLU A 493 17.38 -1.78 23.11
N SER A 494 18.55 -2.10 22.54
CA SER A 494 19.64 -1.14 22.37
C SER A 494 19.40 -0.14 21.24
N GLY A 495 18.30 -0.29 20.49
CA GLY A 495 17.93 0.56 19.37
C GLY A 495 18.59 0.12 18.05
N PRO A 496 18.64 1.00 17.04
CA PRO A 496 19.22 0.65 15.76
C PRO A 496 20.73 0.40 15.89
N ARG A 497 21.18 -0.75 15.41
CA ARG A 497 22.60 -1.13 15.35
C ARG A 497 23.39 -0.23 14.41
N ALA A 498 22.76 0.18 13.31
CA ALA A 498 23.32 1.09 12.32
C ALA A 498 22.19 1.84 11.60
N TRP A 499 22.52 2.96 10.98
CA TRP A 499 21.60 3.67 10.08
C TRP A 499 22.32 4.39 8.96
N VAL A 500 21.60 4.56 7.85
CA VAL A 500 22.01 5.40 6.73
C VAL A 500 21.29 6.73 6.83
N LYS A 501 22.04 7.82 6.89
CA LYS A 501 21.51 9.17 6.98
C LYS A 501 21.21 9.71 5.58
N MET A 502 19.94 9.91 5.24
CA MET A 502 19.60 10.50 3.95
C MET A 502 19.66 12.04 4.03
N PRO A 503 20.15 12.72 2.99
CA PRO A 503 20.21 14.18 2.97
C PRO A 503 18.84 14.83 2.63
N TYR A 504 17.80 14.03 2.35
CA TYR A 504 16.45 14.48 1.98
C TYR A 504 15.37 13.55 2.55
N ALA A 505 14.11 13.98 2.43
CA ALA A 505 12.96 13.11 2.59
C ALA A 505 12.94 12.10 1.44
N CYS A 506 12.99 10.81 1.76
CA CYS A 506 12.74 9.76 0.78
C CYS A 506 11.27 9.79 0.36
N VAL A 507 10.96 9.14 -0.76
CA VAL A 507 9.59 9.04 -1.29
C VAL A 507 8.64 8.41 -0.26
N GLY A 508 7.32 8.54 -0.38
CA GLY A 508 6.38 7.83 0.51
C GLY A 508 6.36 6.31 0.30
N GLN A 509 6.20 5.52 1.37
CA GLN A 509 6.21 4.05 1.33
C GLN A 509 4.85 3.49 1.71
N VAL A 510 4.39 2.46 0.99
CA VAL A 510 3.36 1.52 1.44
C VAL A 510 4.07 0.27 1.95
N HIS A 511 4.64 -0.52 1.03
CA HIS A 511 5.38 -1.71 1.39
C HIS A 511 6.86 -1.73 0.94
N GLY A 512 7.64 -2.62 1.55
CA GLY A 512 9.04 -2.87 1.24
C GLY A 512 9.45 -4.35 1.32
N TRP A 513 10.55 -4.67 0.64
CA TRP A 513 11.05 -6.02 0.40
C TRP A 513 12.57 -6.07 0.52
N TRP A 514 13.09 -7.12 1.15
CA TRP A 514 14.51 -7.45 1.12
C TRP A 514 14.78 -8.55 0.09
N ALA A 515 15.83 -8.38 -0.71
CA ALA A 515 16.35 -9.43 -1.57
C ALA A 515 17.86 -9.58 -1.41
N ASP A 516 18.31 -10.82 -1.23
CA ASP A 516 19.73 -11.16 -1.20
C ASP A 516 20.39 -10.94 -2.57
N ALA A 517 21.71 -10.80 -2.59
CA ALA A 517 22.48 -10.54 -3.80
C ALA A 517 22.25 -11.57 -4.92
N GLU A 518 22.01 -12.84 -4.59
CA GLU A 518 21.68 -13.88 -5.57
C GLU A 518 20.35 -13.60 -6.29
N ALA A 519 19.31 -13.22 -5.55
CA ALA A 519 17.97 -12.94 -6.08
C ALA A 519 17.93 -11.74 -7.04
N ILE A 520 18.92 -10.84 -6.94
CA ILE A 520 19.03 -9.63 -7.77
C ILE A 520 20.17 -9.72 -8.80
N GLY A 521 20.78 -10.90 -8.97
CA GLY A 521 21.84 -11.13 -9.96
C GLY A 521 23.14 -10.37 -9.66
N ALA A 522 23.44 -10.13 -8.38
CA ALA A 522 24.58 -9.33 -7.91
C ALA A 522 25.47 -10.05 -6.89
N ALA A 523 25.42 -11.39 -6.87
CA ALA A 523 26.24 -12.26 -6.02
C ALA A 523 27.74 -12.12 -6.29
#